data_AF-A0A358SV39-F1
#
_entry.id   AF-A0A358SV39-F1
#
_cell.length_a   1.000
_cell.length_b   1.000
_cell.length_c   1.000
_cell.angle_alpha   90.00
_cell.angle_beta   90.00
_cell.angle_gamma   90.00
#
_symmetry.space_group_name_H-M   'P 1'
#
loop_
_entity.id
_entity.type
_entity.pdbx_description
1 polymer ?
#
loop_
_entity_poly.entity_id
_entity_poly.type
_entity_poly.pdbx_seq_one_letter_code
_entity_poly.pdbx_strand_id
1 'polypeptide(L)' 'MDTDLVSQVVDIAQRVVASGAISANGHGNVSVRVPGAEEMYFTAAPSLRNHPASAVVRVGLDGTLLEGE' A
#
# COMPACT_ATOMS: atom_id res chain seq x y z
N MET A 1 3.61 12.29 -4.80
CA MET A 1 2.70 11.14 -4.93
C MET A 1 1.30 11.61 -5.26
N ASP A 2 0.56 10.81 -6.02
CA ASP A 2 -0.88 10.97 -6.22
C ASP A 2 -1.62 10.64 -4.91
N THR A 3 -2.31 11.62 -4.34
CA THR A 3 -2.97 11.51 -3.04
C THR A 3 -4.20 10.61 -3.05
N ASP A 4 -4.85 10.44 -4.20
CA ASP A 4 -6.04 9.60 -4.31
C ASP A 4 -5.64 8.12 -4.28
N LEU A 5 -4.56 7.76 -4.99
CA LEU A 5 -4.00 6.41 -4.96
C LEU A 5 -3.42 6.05 -3.59
N VAL A 6 -2.74 7.00 -2.92
CA VAL A 6 -2.28 6.80 -1.54
C VAL A 6 -3.45 6.55 -0.60
N SER A 7 -4.51 7.36 -0.70
CA SER A 7 -5.71 7.20 0.12
C SER A 7 -6.41 5.86 -0.13
N GLN A 8 -6.45 5.41 -1.39
CA GLN A 8 -7.01 4.12 -1.76
C GLN A 8 -6.23 2.95 -1.15
N VAL A 9 -4.89 3.00 -1.16
CA VAL A 9 -4.06 1.98 -0.50
C VAL A 9 -4.36 1.90 1.00
N VAL A 10 -4.46 3.06 1.67
CA VAL A 10 -4.76 3.12 3.11
C VAL A 10 -6.17 2.59 3.42
N ASP A 11 -7.19 2.97 2.65
CA ASP A 11 -8.56 2.47 2.82
C ASP A 11 -8.63 0.95 2.61
N ILE A 12 -7.94 0.42 1.58
CA ILE A 12 -7.85 -1.03 1.35
C ILE A 12 -7.19 -1.72 2.54
N ALA A 13 -6.06 -1.22 3.04
CA ALA A 13 -5.37 -1.78 4.20
C ALA A 13 -6.30 -1.85 5.43
N GLN A 14 -7.06 -0.77 5.69
CA GLN A 14 -8.03 -0.73 6.79
C GLN A 14 -9.14 -1.76 6.61
N ARG A 15 -9.71 -1.89 5.40
CA ARG A 15 -10.75 -2.89 5.11
C ARG A 15 -10.25 -4.32 5.22
N VAL A 16 -9.03 -4.61 4.76
CA VAL A 16 -8.40 -5.92 4.91
C VAL A 16 -8.27 -6.29 6.39
N VAL A 17 -7.76 -5.38 7.22
CA VAL A 17 -7.67 -5.57 8.68
C VAL A 17 -9.05 -5.76 9.30
N ALA A 18 -10.02 -4.90 8.97
CA ALA A 18 -11.37 -4.93 9.54
C ALA A 18 -12.17 -6.20 9.16
N SER A 19 -11.90 -6.76 7.99
CA SER A 19 -12.56 -7.98 7.51
C SER A 19 -12.10 -9.26 8.19
N GLY A 20 -10.93 -9.24 8.88
CA GLY A 20 -10.31 -10.45 9.41
C GLY A 20 -9.69 -11.36 8.35
N ALA A 21 -9.47 -10.87 7.13
CA ALA A 21 -8.83 -11.63 6.05
C ALA A 21 -7.34 -11.95 6.32
N ILE A 22 -6.73 -11.29 7.30
CA ILE A 22 -5.35 -11.49 7.72
C ILE A 22 -5.29 -11.82 9.21
N SER A 23 -4.14 -12.33 9.66
CA SER A 23 -3.94 -12.68 11.07
C SER A 23 -4.03 -11.45 11.98
N ALA A 24 -4.30 -11.69 13.27
CA ALA A 24 -4.48 -10.64 14.26
C ALA A 24 -3.24 -9.75 14.50
N ASN A 25 -2.05 -10.14 14.02
CA ASN A 25 -0.85 -9.28 14.10
C ASN A 25 -0.83 -8.18 13.02
N GLY A 26 -1.73 -8.22 12.04
CA GLY A 26 -1.82 -7.23 10.97
C GLY A 26 -0.68 -7.27 9.95
N HIS A 27 0.15 -8.32 9.97
CA HIS A 27 1.23 -8.51 9.00
C HIS A 27 0.66 -8.80 7.61
N GLY A 28 1.17 -8.10 6.62
CA GLY A 28 0.74 -8.21 5.24
C GLY A 28 1.13 -6.97 4.45
N ASN A 29 0.77 -6.97 3.18
CA ASN A 29 0.95 -5.85 2.27
C ASN A 29 -0.24 -5.77 1.33
N VAL A 30 -0.48 -4.58 0.78
CA VAL A 30 -1.42 -4.35 -0.31
C VAL A 30 -0.79 -3.42 -1.33
N SER A 31 -1.21 -3.56 -2.59
CA SER A 31 -0.80 -2.67 -3.67
C SER A 31 -1.95 -2.31 -4.60
N VAL A 32 -1.81 -1.16 -5.25
CA VAL A 32 -2.72 -0.67 -6.30
C VAL A 32 -1.89 -0.38 -7.54
N ARG A 33 -2.24 -1.01 -8.68
CA ARG A 33 -1.59 -0.73 -9.97
C ARG A 33 -2.10 0.56 -10.58
N VAL A 34 -1.19 1.34 -11.15
CA VAL A 34 -1.49 2.50 -11.99
C VAL A 34 -1.82 2.02 -13.41
N PRO A 35 -3.06 2.20 -13.91
CA PRO A 35 -3.40 1.80 -15.28
C PRO A 35 -2.53 2.50 -16.32
N GLY A 36 -2.00 1.74 -17.28
CA GLY A 36 -1.20 2.28 -18.38
C GLY A 36 0.24 2.67 -18.04
N ALA A 37 0.67 2.56 -16.78
CA ALA A 37 2.05 2.76 -16.35
C ALA A 37 2.68 1.44 -15.88
N GLU A 38 4.00 1.38 -15.70
CA GLU A 38 4.72 0.21 -15.15
C GLU A 38 5.04 0.37 -13.66
N GLU A 39 4.09 0.85 -12.87
CA GLU A 39 4.28 1.18 -11.46
C GLU A 39 3.06 0.87 -10.58
N MET A 40 3.27 0.73 -9.28
CA MET A 40 2.22 0.54 -8.30
C MET A 40 2.49 1.35 -7.03
N TYR A 41 1.42 1.65 -6.31
CA TYR A 41 1.50 2.13 -4.93
C TYR A 41 1.45 0.91 -4.01
N PHE A 42 2.33 0.87 -3.01
CA PHE A 42 2.57 -0.31 -2.18
C PHE A 42 2.77 0.09 -0.71
N THR A 43 2.33 -0.75 0.22
CA THR A 43 2.53 -0.54 1.66
C THR A 43 3.95 -0.94 2.11
N ALA A 44 4.80 0.03 2.45
CA ALA A 44 6.19 -0.20 2.88
C ALA A 44 6.38 -0.18 4.40
N ALA A 45 5.46 -0.80 5.14
CA ALA A 45 5.57 -0.95 6.60
C ALA A 45 5.26 -2.38 7.03
N PRO A 46 5.74 -2.85 8.20
CA PRO A 46 5.56 -4.24 8.63
C PRO A 46 4.11 -4.63 8.99
N SER A 47 3.18 -3.66 9.00
CA SER A 47 1.78 -3.87 9.34
C SER A 47 0.83 -3.02 8.48
N LEU A 48 -0.30 -3.63 8.13
CA LEU A 48 -1.46 -2.96 7.54
C LEU A 48 -2.33 -2.25 8.58
N ARG A 49 -2.17 -2.57 9.86
CA ARG A 49 -2.93 -1.93 10.94
C ARG A 49 -2.47 -0.49 11.11
N ASN A 50 -3.40 0.46 11.03
CA ASN A 50 -3.13 1.90 11.14
C ASN A 50 -1.99 2.33 10.20
N HIS A 51 -1.93 1.74 9.01
CA HIS A 51 -0.88 2.00 8.04
C HIS A 51 -0.86 3.49 7.66
N PRO A 52 0.23 4.24 7.91
CA PRO A 52 0.26 5.67 7.66
C PRO A 52 0.42 5.93 6.16
N ALA A 53 -0.24 6.99 5.66
CA ALA A 53 -0.09 7.42 4.27
C ALA A 53 1.37 7.72 3.89
N SER A 54 2.20 8.16 4.84
CA SER A 54 3.62 8.42 4.65
C SER A 54 4.48 7.17 4.43
N ALA A 55 3.94 5.97 4.70
CA ALA A 55 4.62 4.70 4.45
C ALA A 55 4.07 3.98 3.19
N VAL A 56 3.33 4.70 2.35
CA VAL A 56 3.01 4.25 1.00
C VAL A 56 4.13 4.67 0.08
N VAL A 57 4.67 3.72 -0.67
CA VAL A 57 5.72 3.96 -1.66
C VAL A 57 5.19 3.75 -3.07
N ARG A 58 5.82 4.39 -4.05
CA ARG A 58 5.59 4.12 -5.46
C ARG A 58 6.77 3.32 -5.97
N VAL A 59 6.49 2.15 -6.53
CA VAL A 59 7.50 1.21 -7.02
C VAL A 59 7.22 0.85 -8.46
N GLY A 60 8.28 0.72 -9.25
CA GLY A 60 8.21 0.12 -10.57
C GLY A 60 7.84 -1.36 -10.47
N LEU A 61 7.25 -1.89 -11.53
CA LEU A 61 6.96 -3.32 -11.63
C LEU A 61 8.22 -4.20 -11.68
N ASP A 62 9.36 -3.59 -11.95
CA ASP A 62 10.70 -4.18 -11.84
C ASP A 62 11.23 -4.21 -10.39
N GLY A 63 10.48 -3.64 -9.44
CA GLY A 63 10.86 -3.53 -8.03
C GLY A 63 11.67 -2.29 -7.69
N THR A 64 11.95 -1.41 -8.66
CA THR A 64 12.67 -0.15 -8.41
C THR A 64 11.83 0.79 -7.55
N LEU A 65 12.40 1.35 -6.49
CA LEU A 65 11.73 2.42 -5.72
C LEU A 65 11.72 3.71 -6.56
N LEU A 66 10.53 4.21 -6.88
CA LEU A 66 10.36 5.43 -7.67
C LEU A 66 10.12 6.66 -6.80
N GLU A 67 9.45 6.50 -5.65
CA GLU A 67 9.14 7.59 -4.71
C GLU A 67 8.72 7.04 -3.33
N GLY A 68 9.01 7.78 -2.26
CA GLY A 68 8.70 7.43 -0.86
C GLY A 68 9.94 6.93 -0.09
N GLU A 69 9.74 6.61 1.19
CA GLU A 69 10.75 6.02 2.09
C GLU A 69 10.27 4.72 2.72
#